data_AF-A0A518H7X5-F1
#
_entry.id   AF-A0A518H7X5-F1
#
_cell.length_a   1.000
_cell.length_b   1.000
_cell.length_c   1.000
_cell.angle_alpha   90.00
_cell.angle_beta   90.00
_cell.angle_gamma   90.00
#
_symmetry.space_group_name_H-M   'P 1'
#
loop_
_entity.id
_entity.type
_entity.pdbx_description
1 polymer ?
#
loop_
_entity_poly.entity_id
_entity_poly.type
_entity_poly.pdbx_seq_one_letter_code
_entity_poly.pdbx_strand_id
1 'polypeptide(L)' 'MALAWVLSRGENVIPIPGMKRRTHLDENVAAVDLELTPEELARMDAAFPVGAAAGERYTPVVARWAGR' A
#
# COMPACT_ATOMS: atom_id res chain seq x y z
N MET A 1 -2.48 -6.10 -7.93
CA MET A 1 -2.86 -4.72 -8.28
C MET A 1 -2.31 -3.70 -7.27
N ALA A 2 -2.77 -3.66 -6.01
CA ALA A 2 -2.31 -2.65 -5.04
C ALA A 2 -0.79 -2.66 -4.81
N LEU A 3 -0.19 -3.84 -4.59
CA LEU A 3 1.25 -3.95 -4.36
C LEU A 3 2.07 -3.59 -5.62
N ALA A 4 1.62 -3.98 -6.81
CA ALA A 4 2.23 -3.59 -8.08
C ALA A 4 2.23 -2.06 -8.28
N TRP A 5 1.15 -1.38 -7.90
CA TRP A 5 1.07 0.09 -7.94
C TRP A 5 1.97 0.77 -6.92
N VAL A 6 2.21 0.17 -5.75
CA VAL A 6 3.20 0.67 -4.78
C VAL A 6 4.61 0.51 -5.34
N LEU A 7 4.91 -0.65 -5.93
CA LEU A 7 6.21 -0.93 -6.56
C LEU A 7 6.48 -0.01 -7.77
N SER A 8 5.45 0.44 -8.48
CA SER A 8 5.59 1.36 -9.60
C SER A 8 5.96 2.81 -9.21
N ARG A 9 6.04 3.14 -7.92
CA ARG A 9 6.30 4.52 -7.42
C ARG A 9 7.76 4.94 -7.46
N GLY A 10 8.67 3.98 -7.65
CA GLY A 10 10.10 4.22 -7.75
C GLY A 10 10.91 3.03 -7.28
N GLU A 11 12.14 2.91 -7.78
CA GLU A 11 13.05 1.80 -7.45
C GLU A 11 13.45 1.77 -5.96
N ASN A 12 13.32 2.91 -5.28
CA ASN A 12 13.60 3.07 -3.85
C ASN A 12 12.38 2.76 -2.95
N VAL A 13 11.27 2.27 -3.50
CA VAL A 13 10.05 1.93 -2.75
C VAL A 13 10.01 0.44 -2.48
N ILE A 14 10.28 0.05 -1.22
CA ILE A 14 10.35 -1.34 -0.79
C ILE A 14 9.18 -1.64 0.16
N PRO A 15 8.05 -2.17 -0.34
CA PRO A 15 6.90 -2.48 0.51
C PRO A 15 7.18 -3.69 1.41
N ILE A 16 6.68 -3.63 2.66
CA ILE A 16 6.77 -4.72 3.64
C ILE A 16 5.34 -5.20 3.98
N PRO A 17 4.66 -5.93 3.07
CA PRO A 17 3.28 -6.31 3.28
C PRO A 17 3.15 -7.34 4.42
N GLY A 18 2.29 -7.02 5.39
CA GLY A 18 1.88 -7.97 6.41
C GLY A 18 0.73 -8.85 5.92
N MET A 19 0.75 -10.14 6.26
CA MET A 19 -0.34 -11.07 5.95
C MET A 19 -0.54 -12.09 7.07
N LYS A 20 -1.79 -12.57 7.21
CA LYS A 20 -2.16 -13.62 8.18
C LYS A 20 -2.33 -15.00 7.54
N ARG A 21 -2.58 -15.06 6.23
CA ARG A 21 -2.86 -16.29 5.47
C ARG A 21 -1.76 -16.51 4.45
N ARG A 22 -1.27 -17.75 4.34
CA ARG A 22 -0.19 -18.11 3.42
C ARG A 22 -0.59 -17.94 1.95
N THR A 23 -1.87 -18.09 1.61
CA THR A 23 -2.37 -17.88 0.24
C THR A 23 -2.12 -16.46 -0.29
N HIS A 24 -2.11 -15.45 0.60
CA HIS A 24 -1.79 -14.09 0.20
C HIS A 24 -0.29 -13.90 -0.10
N LEU A 25 0.58 -14.83 0.32
CA LEU A 25 1.99 -14.76 0.00
C LEU A 25 2.17 -14.86 -1.50
N ASP A 26 1.54 -15.87 -2.09
CA ASP A 26 1.66 -16.18 -3.50
C ASP A 26 1.10 -15.01 -4.34
N GLU A 27 -0.04 -14.44 -3.92
CA GLU A 27 -0.62 -13.23 -4.53
C GLU A 27 0.29 -12.00 -4.41
N ASN A 28 0.92 -11.80 -3.25
CA ASN A 28 1.83 -10.68 -3.02
C ASN A 28 3.13 -10.84 -3.83
N VAL A 29 3.67 -12.05 -3.91
CA VAL A 29 4.88 -12.34 -4.70
C VAL A 29 4.60 -12.13 -6.19
N ALA A 30 3.47 -12.65 -6.70
CA ALA A 30 3.07 -12.47 -8.09
C ALA A 30 2.89 -10.99 -8.50
N ALA A 31 2.71 -10.08 -7.54
CA ALA A 31 2.59 -8.66 -7.84
C ALA A 31 3.90 -8.01 -8.33
N VAL A 32 5.06 -8.64 -8.12
CA VAL A 32 6.37 -8.15 -8.59
C VAL A 32 6.46 -8.24 -10.12
N ASP A 33 5.80 -9.24 -10.72
CA ASP A 33 5.83 -9.48 -12.16
C ASP A 33 4.72 -8.72 -12.92
N LEU A 34 3.90 -7.93 -12.21
CA LEU A 34 2.79 -7.19 -12.82
C LEU A 34 3.26 -5.82 -13.34
N GLU A 35 3.24 -5.67 -14.65
CA GLU A 35 3.36 -4.37 -15.31
C GLU A 35 1.98 -3.72 -15.44
N LEU A 36 1.85 -2.50 -14.91
CA LEU A 36 0.61 -1.73 -15.01
C LEU A 36 0.66 -0.82 -16.22
N THR A 37 -0.41 -0.82 -17.00
CA THR A 37 -0.55 0.12 -18.11
C THR A 37 -0.68 1.56 -17.60
N PRO A 38 -0.34 2.57 -18.42
CA PRO A 38 -0.53 3.97 -18.05
C PRO A 38 -1.98 4.30 -17.65
N GLU A 39 -2.96 3.65 -18.28
CA GLU A 39 -4.37 3.85 -17.97
C GLU A 39 -4.76 3.28 -16.59
N GLU A 40 -4.25 2.09 -16.24
CA GLU A 40 -4.47 1.48 -14.93
C GLU A 40 -3.81 2.31 -13.82
N LEU A 41 -2.58 2.79 -14.06
CA LEU A 41 -1.89 3.70 -13.13
C LEU A 41 -2.71 4.97 -12.89
N ALA A 42 -3.18 5.62 -13.96
CA ALA A 42 -3.98 6.84 -13.87
C ALA A 42 -5.30 6.58 -13.11
N ARG A 43 -5.95 5.44 -13.35
CA ARG A 43 -7.18 5.06 -12.64
C ARG A 43 -6.94 4.84 -11.15
N MET A 44 -5.83 4.22 -10.79
CA MET A 44 -5.46 3.99 -9.39
C MET A 44 -5.04 5.29 -8.69
N ASP A 45 -4.34 6.19 -9.37
CA ASP A 45 -3.98 7.50 -8.85
C ASP A 45 -5.22 8.36 -8.56
N ALA A 46 -6.22 8.31 -9.45
CA ALA A 46 -7.49 9.00 -9.24
C ALA A 46 -8.30 8.41 -8.06
N ALA A 47 -8.22 7.09 -7.85
CA ALA A 47 -8.89 6.43 -6.74
C ALA A 47 -8.23 6.72 -5.37
N PHE A 48 -6.91 6.94 -5.37
CA PHE A 48 -6.12 7.20 -4.15
C PHE A 48 -5.27 8.48 -4.31
N PRO A 49 -5.90 9.66 -4.30
CA PRO A 49 -5.17 10.92 -4.41
C PRO A 49 -4.20 11.12 -3.23
N VAL A 50 -3.20 11.97 -3.42
CA VAL A 50 -2.24 12.31 -2.36
C VAL A 50 -3.00 12.81 -1.13
N GLY A 51 -2.73 12.19 0.02
CA GLY A 51 -3.41 12.50 1.28
C GLY A 51 -4.69 11.71 1.54
N ALA A 52 -5.16 10.85 0.62
CA ALA A 52 -6.36 10.02 0.83
C ALA A 52 -6.23 9.07 2.05
N ALA A 53 -5.01 8.69 2.40
CA ALA A 53 -4.70 7.87 3.58
C ALA A 53 -4.17 8.69 4.77
N ALA A 54 -4.18 10.03 4.70
CA ALA A 54 -3.76 10.86 5.81
C ALA A 54 -4.74 10.71 6.98
N GLY A 55 -4.20 10.49 8.17
CA GLY A 55 -4.98 10.30 9.38
C GLY A 55 -4.12 10.43 10.63
N GLU A 56 -4.74 10.36 11.79
CA GLU A 56 -4.03 10.41 13.07
C GLU A 56 -3.12 9.19 13.21
N ARG A 57 -1.86 9.42 13.62
CA ARG A 57 -0.89 8.33 13.87
C ARG A 57 -1.38 7.36 14.95
N TYR A 58 -2.11 7.88 15.94
CA TYR A 58 -2.74 7.09 16.98
C TYR A 58 -4.19 7.48 17.07
N THR A 59 -5.05 6.48 17.22
CA THR A 59 -6.42 6.72 17.66
C THR A 59 -6.40 7.28 19.10
N PRO A 60 -7.44 7.99 19.55
CA PRO A 60 -7.48 8.57 20.90
C PRO A 60 -7.18 7.55 22.02
N VAL A 61 -7.61 6.30 21.84
CA VAL A 61 -7.35 5.21 22.80
C VAL A 61 -5.87 4.80 22.81
N VAL A 62 -5.21 4.74 21.65
CA VAL A 62 -3.78 4.38 21.54
C VAL A 62 -2.89 5.55 21.97
N ALA A 63 -3.30 6.80 21.71
CA ALA A 63 -2.56 7.99 22.14
C ALA A 63 -2.33 8.00 23.66
N ARG A 64 -3.41 7.75 24.42
CA ARG A 64 -3.38 7.64 25.88
C ARG A 64 -2.34 6.65 26.41
N TRP A 65 -2.14 5.52 25.72
CA TRP A 65 -1.14 4.51 26.11
C TRP A 65 0.28 4.86 25.68
N ALA A 66 0.42 5.65 24.63
CA ALA A 66 1.71 6.12 24.12
C ALA A 66 2.24 7.37 24.84
N GLY A 67 1.60 7.81 25.94
CA GLY A 67 1.97 9.00 26.69
C GLY A 67 1.72 10.31 25.91
N ARG A 68 0.76 10.28 24.98
CA ARG A 68 0.33 11.42 24.16
C ARG A 68 -1.15 11.71 24.32
#